data_AF-A0A2W6CUD2-F1
#
_entry.id   AF-A0A2W6CUD2-F1
#
_cell.length_a   1.000
_cell.length_b   1.000
_cell.length_c   1.000
_cell.angle_alpha   90.00
_cell.angle_beta   90.00
_cell.angle_gamma   90.00
#
_symmetry.space_group_name_H-M   'P 1'
#
loop_
_entity.id
_entity.type
_entity.pdbx_description
1 polymer ?
#
loop_
_entity_poly.entity_id
_entity_poly.type
_entity_poly.pdbx_seq_one_letter_code
_entity_poly.pdbx_strand_id
1 'polypeptide(L)'
;MPTRDFPISVALLEVPTTVFRGCHAPDAVAVIDAMRSNYETGRSAHPADLRATVLHMAISMFEDADSLSRLARRRPDRVGTHLARVELQPGLAICLADTGSRGHWSIWGCRISSPPA
;
A
#
# COMPACT_ATOMS: atom_id res chain seq x y z
N MET A 1 25.99 8.92 14.83
CA MET A 1 25.76 8.92 13.37
C MET A 1 24.62 7.97 13.08
N PRO A 2 23.51 8.41 12.46
CA PRO A 2 22.44 7.50 12.08
C PRO A 2 22.95 6.54 11.00
N THR A 3 22.66 5.25 11.17
CA THR A 3 23.10 4.15 10.31
C THR A 3 22.51 4.29 8.91
N ARG A 4 23.37 4.21 7.88
CA ARG A 4 23.08 4.57 6.48
C ARG A 4 22.27 3.56 5.66
N ASP A 5 21.83 2.44 6.20
CA ASP A 5 21.37 1.31 5.36
C ASP A 5 19.88 0.92 5.55
N PHE A 6 19.01 1.91 5.74
CA PHE A 6 17.56 1.70 5.67
C PHE A 6 16.95 2.57 4.55
N PRO A 7 16.91 2.07 3.29
CA PRO A 7 16.63 2.89 2.11
C PRO A 7 15.13 3.21 1.92
N ILE A 8 14.31 3.07 2.96
CA ILE A 8 12.86 3.27 2.87
C ILE A 8 12.56 4.68 3.37
N SER A 9 12.18 5.55 2.44
CA SER A 9 11.63 6.86 2.77
C SER A 9 10.15 6.72 3.09
N VAL A 10 9.75 7.21 4.26
CA VAL A 10 8.35 7.27 4.70
C VAL A 10 7.92 8.73 4.71
N ALA A 11 6.78 9.04 4.10
CA ALA A 11 6.17 10.36 4.13
C ALA A 11 4.74 10.26 4.69
N LEU A 12 4.30 11.32 5.37
CA LEU A 12 2.89 11.52 5.65
C LEU A 12 2.20 12.06 4.39
N LEU A 13 0.95 11.68 4.18
CA LEU A 13 0.13 12.22 3.11
C LEU A 13 -0.23 13.68 3.41
N GLU A 14 0.40 14.60 2.68
CA GLU A 14 0.16 16.05 2.84
C GLU A 14 -0.77 16.63 1.76
N VAL A 15 -0.91 15.94 0.62
CA VAL A 15 -1.75 16.37 -0.50
C VAL A 15 -2.68 15.23 -0.94
N PRO A 16 -3.89 15.54 -1.44
CA PRO A 16 -4.78 14.52 -2.01
C PRO A 16 -4.04 13.71 -3.07
N THR A 17 -4.08 12.39 -2.96
CA THR A 17 -3.32 11.49 -3.85
C THR A 17 -4.22 10.37 -4.33
N THR A 18 -4.25 10.15 -5.64
CA THR A 18 -4.94 9.02 -6.25
C THR A 18 -3.98 7.86 -6.40
N VAL A 19 -4.39 6.68 -5.94
CA VAL A 19 -3.67 5.42 -6.12
C VAL A 19 -4.63 4.32 -6.56
N PHE A 20 -4.08 3.20 -7.01
CA PHE A 20 -4.82 2.07 -7.54
C PHE A 20 -4.49 0.79 -6.77
N ARG A 21 -5.52 -0.02 -6.52
CA ARG A 21 -5.41 -1.32 -5.84
C ARG A 21 -6.05 -2.40 -6.69
N GLY A 22 -5.40 -3.55 -6.80
CA GLY A 22 -5.98 -4.71 -7.47
C GLY A 22 -7.04 -5.38 -6.58
N CYS A 23 -8.15 -5.80 -7.18
CA CYS A 23 -9.23 -6.51 -6.52
C CYS A 23 -9.75 -7.67 -7.41
N HIS A 24 -10.37 -8.67 -6.79
CA HIS A 24 -10.80 -9.89 -7.48
C HIS A 24 -12.19 -9.77 -8.11
N ALA A 25 -12.99 -8.79 -7.69
CA ALA A 25 -14.30 -8.50 -8.24
C ALA A 25 -14.62 -6.99 -8.09
N PRO A 26 -15.60 -6.45 -8.84
CA PRO A 26 -15.91 -5.03 -8.84
C PRO A 26 -16.87 -4.61 -7.71
N ASP A 27 -17.36 -5.55 -6.90
CA ASP A 27 -18.29 -5.26 -5.80
C ASP A 27 -17.59 -4.67 -4.56
N ALA A 28 -18.37 -4.03 -3.70
CA ALA A 28 -17.85 -3.34 -2.51
C ALA A 28 -17.15 -4.29 -1.53
N VAL A 29 -17.61 -5.53 -1.40
CA VAL A 29 -17.00 -6.51 -0.49
C VAL A 29 -15.60 -6.87 -0.98
N ALA A 30 -15.45 -7.16 -2.27
CA ALA A 30 -14.16 -7.46 -2.86
C ALA A 30 -13.18 -6.27 -2.80
N VAL A 31 -13.67 -5.04 -2.90
CA VAL A 31 -12.83 -3.83 -2.73
C VAL A 31 -12.38 -3.68 -1.28
N ILE A 32 -13.26 -3.87 -0.31
CA ILE A 32 -12.91 -3.80 1.12
C ILE A 32 -11.92 -4.91 1.49
N ASP A 33 -12.15 -6.14 1.03
CA ASP A 33 -11.24 -7.26 1.27
C ASP A 33 -9.85 -6.99 0.64
N ALA A 34 -9.80 -6.32 -0.51
CA ALA A 34 -8.54 -5.91 -1.11
C ALA A 34 -7.77 -4.88 -0.27
N MET A 35 -8.40 -4.18 0.68
CA MET A 35 -7.73 -3.25 1.61
C MET A 35 -7.08 -3.92 2.81
N ARG A 36 -7.15 -5.26 2.93
CA ARG A 36 -6.36 -5.99 3.91
C ARG A 36 -4.86 -5.91 3.59
N SER A 37 -4.06 -5.82 4.64
CA SER A 37 -2.59 -5.84 4.56
C SER A 37 -2.06 -7.16 4.01
N ASN A 38 -0.79 -7.17 3.57
CA ASN A 38 -0.17 -8.41 3.12
C ASN A 38 -0.16 -9.48 4.24
N TYR A 39 0.06 -9.08 5.49
CA TYR A 39 0.00 -9.95 6.67
C TYR A 39 -1.41 -10.56 6.88
N GLU A 40 -2.47 -9.75 6.88
CA GLU A 40 -3.85 -10.24 7.09
C GLU A 40 -4.31 -11.20 6.01
N THR A 41 -3.76 -11.09 4.79
CA THR A 41 -4.03 -12.02 3.68
C THR A 41 -3.22 -13.32 3.76
N GLY A 42 -2.41 -13.52 4.80
CA GLY A 42 -1.60 -14.72 5.01
C GLY A 42 -0.46 -14.89 4.01
N ARG A 43 -0.08 -13.81 3.30
CA ARG A 43 1.05 -13.86 2.36
C ARG A 43 2.34 -14.07 3.13
N SER A 44 3.25 -14.83 2.55
CA SER A 44 4.62 -14.87 3.07
C SER A 44 5.28 -13.50 2.94
N ALA A 45 6.02 -13.10 3.97
CA ALA A 45 6.80 -11.87 3.96
C ALA A 45 7.78 -11.85 2.78
N HIS A 46 7.80 -10.76 2.03
CA HIS A 46 8.82 -10.53 1.02
C HIS A 46 10.17 -10.27 1.73
N PRO A 47 11.34 -10.57 1.14
CA PRO A 47 12.63 -10.24 1.77
C PRO A 47 12.79 -8.76 2.13
N ALA A 48 12.11 -7.86 1.42
CA ALA A 48 12.04 -6.44 1.77
C ALA A 48 11.26 -6.21 3.08
N ASP A 49 10.17 -6.95 3.30
CA ASP A 49 9.37 -6.90 4.53
C ASP A 49 10.17 -7.35 5.75
N LEU A 50 11.13 -8.27 5.59
CA LEU A 50 11.99 -8.73 6.68
C LEU A 50 12.93 -7.64 7.21
N ARG A 51 13.22 -6.62 6.40
CA ARG A 51 13.97 -5.45 6.86
C ARG A 51 13.06 -4.52 7.68
N ALA A 52 11.77 -4.51 7.39
CA ALA A 52 10.82 -3.52 7.88
C ALA A 52 9.43 -4.16 8.04
N THR A 53 9.11 -4.68 9.23
CA THR A 53 7.83 -5.38 9.49
C THR A 53 6.60 -4.58 9.07
N VAL A 54 6.67 -3.24 9.15
CA VAL A 54 5.61 -2.34 8.71
C VAL A 54 5.21 -2.55 7.24
N LEU A 55 6.12 -2.97 6.36
CA LEU A 55 5.82 -3.24 4.95
C LEU A 55 4.96 -4.50 4.78
N HIS A 56 5.15 -5.48 5.65
CA HIS A 56 4.28 -6.64 5.68
C HIS A 56 2.86 -6.29 6.13
N MET A 57 2.76 -5.33 7.05
CA MET A 57 1.50 -4.82 7.58
C MET A 57 0.87 -3.73 6.69
N ALA A 58 1.56 -3.30 5.63
CA ALA A 58 1.06 -2.27 4.73
C ALA A 58 0.14 -2.83 3.65
N ILE A 59 -0.66 -1.94 3.08
CA ILE A 59 -1.47 -2.18 1.88
C ILE A 59 -0.64 -1.78 0.67
N SER A 60 -0.51 -2.67 -0.30
CA SER A 60 0.22 -2.41 -1.55
C SER A 60 -0.65 -1.71 -2.59
N MET A 61 -0.31 -0.49 -2.96
CA MET A 61 -1.03 0.30 -3.96
C MET A 61 -0.08 0.80 -5.06
N PHE A 62 -0.63 1.31 -6.15
CA PHE A 62 0.13 1.74 -7.34
C PHE A 62 -0.28 3.14 -7.77
N GLU A 63 0.66 3.94 -8.26
CA GLU A 63 0.38 5.28 -8.81
C GLU A 63 -0.36 5.23 -10.15
N ASP A 64 -0.07 4.19 -10.94
CA ASP A 64 -0.46 4.10 -12.33
C ASP A 64 -1.34 2.87 -12.59
N ALA A 65 -2.54 3.13 -13.10
CA ALA A 65 -3.52 2.10 -13.45
C ALA A 65 -3.00 1.18 -14.55
N ASP A 66 -2.21 1.68 -15.51
CA ASP A 66 -1.72 0.88 -16.64
C ASP A 66 -0.67 -0.13 -16.19
N SER A 67 0.23 0.29 -15.32
CA SER A 67 1.26 -0.57 -14.71
C SER A 67 0.62 -1.64 -13.83
N LEU A 68 -0.38 -1.28 -13.02
CA LEU A 68 -1.13 -2.25 -12.24
C LEU A 68 -1.90 -3.22 -13.13
N SER A 69 -2.56 -2.73 -14.19
CA SER A 69 -3.28 -3.57 -15.15
C SER A 69 -2.35 -4.58 -15.85
N ARG A 70 -1.13 -4.16 -16.22
CA ARG A 70 -0.10 -5.06 -16.75
C ARG A 70 0.34 -6.12 -15.74
N LEU A 71 0.41 -5.77 -14.46
CA LEU A 71 0.73 -6.72 -13.41
C LEU A 71 -0.42 -7.71 -13.16
N ALA A 72 -1.66 -7.21 -13.10
CA ALA A 72 -2.87 -8.01 -12.96
C ALA A 72 -3.01 -9.07 -14.06
N ARG A 73 -2.79 -8.68 -15.33
CA ARG A 73 -2.80 -9.65 -16.45
C ARG A 73 -1.74 -10.75 -16.33
N ARG A 74 -0.57 -10.45 -15.74
CA ARG A 74 0.52 -11.42 -15.56
C ARG A 74 0.34 -12.28 -14.32
N ARG A 75 -0.41 -11.80 -13.31
CA ARG A 75 -0.56 -12.45 -12.00
C ARG A 75 -1.98 -12.27 -11.46
N PRO A 76 -3.01 -12.78 -12.17
CA PRO A 76 -4.41 -12.51 -11.83
C PRO A 76 -4.79 -13.08 -10.45
N ASP A 77 -4.28 -14.26 -10.09
CA ASP A 77 -4.56 -14.88 -8.79
C ASP A 77 -3.97 -14.09 -7.60
N ARG A 78 -2.94 -13.29 -7.86
CA ARG A 78 -2.19 -12.57 -6.83
C ARG A 78 -2.65 -11.12 -6.67
N VAL A 79 -3.10 -10.49 -7.75
CA VAL A 79 -3.43 -9.06 -7.82
C VAL A 79 -4.94 -8.84 -7.98
N GLY A 80 -5.65 -9.83 -8.51
CA GLY A 80 -7.01 -9.69 -8.98
C GLY A 80 -7.08 -9.29 -10.45
N THR A 81 -8.30 -9.27 -10.98
CA THR A 81 -8.64 -8.97 -12.38
C THR A 81 -9.27 -7.59 -12.54
N HIS A 82 -9.55 -6.91 -11.43
CA HIS A 82 -10.18 -5.59 -11.38
C HIS A 82 -9.26 -4.61 -10.66
N LEU A 83 -9.46 -3.32 -10.92
CA LEU A 83 -8.72 -2.23 -10.29
C LEU A 83 -9.68 -1.30 -9.58
N ALA A 84 -9.43 -1.06 -8.29
CA ALA A 84 -10.06 -0.01 -7.52
C ALA A 84 -9.22 1.26 -7.60
N ARG A 85 -9.84 2.39 -7.93
CA ARG A 85 -9.28 3.73 -7.76
C ARG A 85 -9.56 4.18 -6.33
N VAL A 86 -8.51 4.58 -5.62
CA VAL A 86 -8.59 5.02 -4.22
C VAL A 86 -8.08 6.45 -4.14
N GLU A 87 -8.92 7.34 -3.60
CA GLU A 87 -8.58 8.73 -3.39
C GLU A 87 -8.22 8.94 -1.92
N LEU A 88 -6.93 9.10 -1.66
CA LEU A 88 -6.42 9.32 -0.31
C LEU A 88 -6.47 10.82 0.01
N GLN A 89 -7.05 11.15 1.16
CA GLN A 89 -7.17 12.52 1.64
C GLN A 89 -6.17 12.80 2.77
N PRO A 90 -5.49 13.96 2.76
CA PRO A 90 -4.58 14.33 3.84
C PRO A 90 -5.33 14.55 5.16
N GLY A 91 -4.59 14.64 6.27
CA GLY A 91 -5.16 14.85 7.61
C GLY A 91 -5.70 13.58 8.30
N LEU A 92 -5.61 12.42 7.64
CA LEU A 92 -6.02 11.12 8.16
C LEU A 92 -4.85 10.27 8.68
N ALA A 93 -3.67 10.88 8.86
CA ALA A 93 -2.45 10.20 9.30
C ALA A 93 -2.11 8.96 8.45
N ILE A 94 -2.17 9.14 7.13
CA ILE A 94 -1.82 8.12 6.14
C ILE A 94 -0.31 8.23 5.86
N CYS A 95 0.42 7.14 6.04
CA CYS A 95 1.82 7.02 5.67
C CYS A 95 1.96 6.36 4.29
N LEU A 96 2.91 6.84 3.50
CA LEU A 96 3.31 6.26 2.22
C LEU A 96 4.81 5.96 2.26
N ALA A 97 5.20 4.80 1.72
CA ALA A 97 6.59 4.44 1.56
C ALA A 97 6.87 3.79 0.20
N ASP A 98 7.87 4.32 -0.50
CA ASP A 98 8.37 3.78 -1.76
C ASP A 98 9.28 2.59 -1.44
N THR A 99 8.72 1.39 -1.61
CA THR A 99 9.25 0.16 -1.01
C THR A 99 9.28 -1.01 -2.00
N GLY A 100 8.88 -0.74 -3.25
CA GLY A 100 8.84 -1.74 -4.32
C GLY A 100 9.41 -1.21 -5.62
N SER A 101 8.89 -1.73 -6.74
CA SER A 101 9.19 -1.20 -8.07
C SER A 101 8.63 0.21 -8.22
N ARG A 102 9.28 1.07 -9.02
CA ARG A 102 8.81 2.43 -9.34
C ARG A 102 7.27 2.49 -9.50
N GLY A 103 6.64 3.37 -8.72
CA GLY A 103 5.19 3.57 -8.71
C GLY A 103 4.39 2.60 -7.84
N HIS A 104 5.05 1.76 -7.02
CA HIS A 104 4.43 0.93 -5.99
C HIS A 104 4.63 1.56 -4.61
N TRP A 105 3.52 1.70 -3.88
CA TRP A 105 3.49 2.28 -2.54
C TRP A 105 3.07 1.23 -1.52
N SER A 106 3.76 1.21 -0.38
CA SER A 106 3.26 0.63 0.86
C SER A 106 2.55 1.71 1.65
N ILE A 107 1.27 1.48 1.96
CA ILE A 107 0.40 2.47 2.60
C ILE A 107 -0.19 1.90 3.90
N TRP A 108 -0.17 2.67 4.97
CA TRP A 108 -0.78 2.31 6.25
C TRP A 108 -1.25 3.57 7.00
N GLY A 109 -2.17 3.40 7.94
CA GLY A 109 -2.53 4.46 8.88
C GLY A 109 -1.57 4.47 10.07
N CYS A 110 -1.12 5.64 10.50
CA CYS A 110 -0.46 5.82 11.78
C CYS A 110 -1.42 6.44 12.81
N ARG A 111 -1.15 6.21 14.09
CA ARG A 111 -1.97 6.78 15.16
C ARG A 111 -1.78 8.30 15.16
N ILE A 112 -2.88 9.05 15.11
CA ILE A 112 -2.88 10.45 15.51
C ILE A 112 -2.80 10.44 17.04
N SER A 113 -1.67 10.82 17.62
CA SER A 113 -1.69 11.24 19.02
C SER A 113 -2.46 12.56 19.05
N SER A 114 -3.64 12.59 19.67
CA SER A 114 -4.22 13.86 20.09
C SER A 114 -3.17 14.63 20.88
N PRO A 115 -3.06 15.95 20.74
CA PRO A 115 -2.23 16.73 21.66
C PRO A 115 -2.68 16.41 23.10
N PRO A 116 -1.75 16.36 24.08
CA PRO A 116 -2.14 16.24 25.48
C PRO A 116 -3.15 17.36 25.78
N ALA A 117 -4.25 16.98 26.41
CA ALA A 117 -5.32 17.88 26.84
C ALA A 117 -4.82 18.95 27.82
#